data_AF-A0A1F6SFG1-F1
#
_entry.id   AF-A0A1F6SFG1-F1
#
_cell.length_a   1.000
_cell.length_b   1.000
_cell.length_c   1.000
_cell.angle_alpha   90.00
_cell.angle_beta   90.00
_cell.angle_gamma   90.00
#
_symmetry.space_group_name_H-M   'P 1'
#
loop_
_entity.id
_entity.type
_entity.pdbx_description
1 polymer ?
#
loop_
_entity_poly.entity_id
_entity_poly.type
_entity_poly.pdbx_seq_one_letter_code
_entity_poly.pdbx_strand_id
1 'polypeptide(L)'
;MRKSLIIIIGILLIGAGGFALFGKKQPAQVGCTMEAKICPDGSAVGRSGSVCAFAPCPAVSSDAPPELSSTPKFVPPFKRVEERVTKKPFGIFIDPKTSPIQPEKFRGYHTGTDFETFPEEATSDVPVRAICSGSLEVKRSTSGYGGVVVQKCTFENQPVTVIYGHLRLASVQAAVGEDMAAGDIIGVLGTGQSQETDGERKHLHLGIHLGTAINILGYVAEKQTLKNWLDPCQLFSCSL
;
A
#
# COMPACT_ATOMS: atom_id res chain seq x y z
N MET A 1 -49.75 73.41 5.93
CA MET A 1 -49.20 73.26 7.29
C MET A 1 -49.57 71.93 7.95
N ARG A 2 -50.80 71.41 7.84
CA ARG A 2 -51.26 70.17 8.52
C ARG A 2 -50.61 68.85 8.03
N LYS A 3 -50.22 68.74 6.75
CA LYS A 3 -49.62 67.51 6.18
C LYS A 3 -48.15 67.31 6.57
N SER A 4 -47.38 68.39 6.73
CA SER A 4 -45.96 68.33 7.11
C SER A 4 -45.77 67.90 8.56
N LEU A 5 -46.74 68.20 9.45
CA LEU A 5 -46.67 67.82 10.87
C LEU A 5 -46.85 66.30 11.09
N ILE A 6 -47.68 65.64 10.28
CA ILE A 6 -47.95 64.20 10.38
C ILE A 6 -46.72 63.39 9.96
N ILE A 7 -45.99 63.86 8.93
CA ILE A 7 -44.77 63.20 8.45
C ILE A 7 -43.65 63.29 9.51
N ILE A 8 -43.51 64.43 10.17
CA ILE A 8 -42.50 64.63 11.22
C ILE A 8 -42.79 63.76 12.45
N ILE A 9 -44.05 63.65 12.86
CA ILE A 9 -44.45 62.77 13.98
C ILE A 9 -44.23 61.29 13.63
N GLY A 10 -44.52 60.88 12.38
CA GLY A 10 -44.25 59.52 11.91
C GLY A 10 -42.76 59.15 11.94
N ILE A 11 -41.88 60.05 11.50
CA ILE A 11 -40.42 59.83 11.51
C ILE A 11 -39.89 59.76 12.95
N LEU A 12 -40.39 60.61 13.86
CA LEU A 12 -40.00 60.58 15.27
C LEU A 12 -40.42 59.29 15.99
N LEU A 13 -41.62 58.76 15.68
CA LEU A 13 -42.09 57.51 16.26
C LEU A 13 -41.32 56.28 15.74
N ILE A 14 -40.94 56.27 14.46
CA ILE A 14 -40.11 55.20 13.87
C ILE A 14 -38.67 55.26 14.40
N GLY A 15 -38.10 56.46 14.54
CA GLY A 15 -36.77 56.67 15.09
C GLY A 15 -36.66 56.26 16.57
N ALA A 16 -37.66 56.60 17.39
CA ALA A 16 -37.71 56.22 18.80
C ALA A 16 -37.93 54.71 19.01
N GLY A 17 -38.79 54.09 18.19
CA GLY A 17 -39.03 52.65 18.24
C GLY A 17 -37.83 51.79 17.81
N GLY A 18 -37.06 52.26 16.82
CA GLY A 18 -35.85 51.58 16.34
C GLY A 18 -34.69 51.59 17.36
N PHE A 19 -34.56 52.67 18.14
CA PHE A 19 -33.49 52.79 19.13
C PHE A 19 -33.71 51.91 20.38
N ALA A 20 -34.96 51.67 20.78
CA ALA A 20 -35.28 50.87 21.96
C ALA A 20 -35.10 49.35 21.77
N LEU A 21 -35.10 48.84 20.53
CA LEU A 21 -35.06 47.40 20.25
C LEU A 21 -33.66 46.81 19.95
N PHE A 22 -32.62 47.64 19.77
CA PHE A 22 -31.29 47.18 19.36
C PHE A 22 -30.18 47.29 20.41
N GLY A 23 -30.52 47.61 21.66
CA GLY A 23 -29.57 47.66 22.78
C GLY A 23 -29.14 46.30 23.35
N LYS A 24 -28.76 45.32 22.53
CA LYS A 24 -28.10 44.11 23.04
C LYS A 24 -26.64 44.43 23.36
N LYS A 25 -26.31 44.59 24.65
CA LYS A 25 -24.92 44.68 25.13
C LYS A 25 -24.13 43.46 24.62
N GLN A 26 -23.13 43.68 23.76
CA GLN A 26 -22.17 42.63 23.40
C GLN A 26 -21.40 42.21 24.66
N PRO A 27 -21.23 40.90 24.90
CA PRO A 27 -20.37 40.44 25.98
C PRO A 27 -18.94 40.91 25.70
N ALA A 28 -18.29 41.47 26.72
CA ALA A 28 -16.91 41.90 26.64
C ALA A 28 -16.04 40.71 26.18
N GLN A 29 -15.29 40.89 25.09
CA GLN A 29 -14.34 39.88 24.67
C GLN A 29 -13.21 39.80 25.69
N VAL A 30 -13.17 38.69 26.43
CA VAL A 30 -12.09 38.39 27.37
C VAL A 30 -10.88 37.93 26.56
N GLY A 31 -9.82 38.73 26.54
CA GLY A 31 -8.54 38.36 25.94
C GLY A 31 -7.73 37.51 26.91
N CYS A 32 -7.39 36.28 26.53
CA CYS A 32 -6.52 35.41 27.31
C CYS A 32 -5.07 35.49 26.84
N THR A 33 -4.12 35.16 27.72
CA THR A 33 -2.70 35.07 27.39
C THR A 33 -2.43 33.88 26.46
N MET A 34 -1.45 34.02 25.57
CA MET A 34 -1.08 33.03 24.55
C MET A 34 -0.19 31.91 25.11
N GLU A 35 -0.52 31.40 26.30
CA GLU A 35 0.21 30.31 26.93
C GLU A 35 -0.28 28.96 26.42
N ALA A 36 0.64 28.03 26.21
CA ALA A 36 0.37 26.66 25.81
C ALA A 36 0.75 25.69 26.93
N LYS A 37 -0.12 24.71 27.21
CA LYS A 37 0.15 23.57 28.08
C LYS A 37 0.29 22.32 27.21
N ILE A 38 1.37 21.57 27.42
CA ILE A 38 1.59 20.29 26.73
C ILE A 38 0.77 19.19 27.40
N CYS A 39 0.06 18.42 26.59
CA CYS A 39 -0.73 17.26 26.99
C CYS A 39 0.11 15.97 26.96
N PRO A 40 -0.30 14.90 27.65
CA PRO A 40 0.45 13.64 27.67
C PRO A 40 0.66 12.98 26.30
N ASP A 41 -0.18 13.30 25.31
CA ASP A 41 -0.08 12.86 23.92
C ASP A 41 0.88 13.72 23.07
N GLY A 42 1.49 14.76 23.64
CA GLY A 42 2.37 15.70 22.94
C GLY A 42 1.65 16.87 22.29
N SER A 43 0.31 16.91 22.29
CA SER A 43 -0.45 18.06 21.79
C SER A 43 -0.35 19.27 22.73
N ALA A 44 -0.74 20.45 22.26
CA ALA A 44 -0.71 21.70 23.02
C ALA A 44 -2.10 22.33 23.12
N VAL A 45 -2.50 22.72 24.33
CA VAL A 45 -3.78 23.42 24.58
C VAL A 45 -3.54 24.82 25.13
N GLY A 46 -4.33 25.78 24.65
CA GLY A 46 -4.28 27.18 25.09
C GLY A 46 -5.28 27.50 26.22
N ARG A 47 -5.22 28.74 26.72
CA ARG A 47 -6.22 29.29 27.65
C ARG A 47 -7.48 29.74 26.91
N SER A 48 -8.64 29.46 27.47
CA SER A 48 -9.94 29.88 26.93
C SER A 48 -11.00 30.06 28.01
N GLY A 49 -12.15 30.63 27.63
CA GLY A 49 -13.29 30.87 28.52
C GLY A 49 -13.20 32.17 29.34
N SER A 50 -14.25 32.42 30.14
CA SER A 50 -14.40 33.67 30.92
C SER A 50 -13.35 33.85 32.02
N VAL A 51 -12.65 32.78 32.40
CA VAL A 51 -11.60 32.76 33.44
C VAL A 51 -10.22 32.39 32.89
N CYS A 52 -10.06 32.29 31.56
CA CYS A 52 -8.80 31.93 30.91
C CYS A 52 -8.12 30.67 31.49
N ALA A 53 -8.91 29.63 31.71
CA ALA A 53 -8.41 28.31 32.11
C ALA A 53 -7.86 27.57 30.88
N PHE A 54 -6.89 26.66 31.08
CA PHE A 54 -6.47 25.77 30.00
C PHE A 54 -7.64 24.90 29.56
N ALA A 55 -7.83 24.79 28.24
CA ALA A 55 -8.77 23.82 27.69
C ALA A 55 -8.37 22.39 28.12
N PRO A 56 -9.33 21.47 28.29
CA PRO A 56 -9.01 20.08 28.57
C PRO A 56 -8.20 19.48 27.42
N CYS A 57 -7.24 18.61 27.74
CA CYS A 57 -6.52 17.83 26.74
C CYS A 57 -7.51 16.96 25.95
N PRO A 58 -7.27 16.72 24.65
CA PRO A 58 -8.06 15.78 23.88
C PRO A 58 -8.06 14.43 24.60
N ALA A 59 -9.25 13.85 24.76
CA ALA A 59 -9.34 12.47 25.20
C ALA A 59 -8.63 11.61 24.15
N VAL A 60 -7.72 10.74 24.60
CA VAL A 60 -6.92 9.87 23.74
C VAL A 60 -7.85 8.83 23.10
N SER A 61 -8.64 9.24 22.11
CA SER A 61 -9.17 8.33 21.11
C SER A 61 -8.03 8.02 20.16
N SER A 62 -7.71 6.74 20.03
CA SER A 62 -6.71 6.14 19.14
C SER A 62 -7.01 6.34 17.64
N ASP A 63 -7.54 7.50 17.25
CA ASP A 63 -7.99 7.86 15.90
C ASP A 63 -7.25 9.10 15.39
N ALA A 64 -5.96 9.23 15.73
CA ALA A 64 -5.09 10.06 14.91
C ALA A 64 -5.08 9.45 13.50
N PRO A 65 -5.33 10.23 12.42
CA PRO A 65 -5.08 9.75 11.07
C PRO A 65 -3.63 9.27 11.03
N PRO A 66 -3.34 8.07 10.50
CA PRO A 66 -1.98 7.57 10.47
C PRO A 66 -1.16 8.60 9.69
N GLU A 67 -0.16 9.18 10.35
CA GLU A 67 0.84 9.96 9.63
C GLU A 67 1.37 9.08 8.51
N LEU A 68 1.30 9.63 7.31
CA LEU A 68 1.66 9.00 6.06
C LEU A 68 3.18 8.72 6.08
N SER A 69 3.57 7.61 6.68
CA SER A 69 4.88 7.01 6.45
C SER A 69 4.92 6.61 4.97
N SER A 70 5.46 7.52 4.16
CA SER A 70 5.49 7.46 2.70
C SER A 70 6.54 6.52 2.14
N THR A 71 7.14 5.65 2.96
CA THR A 71 7.89 4.51 2.44
C THR A 71 6.90 3.55 1.78
N PRO A 72 7.04 3.22 0.48
CA PRO A 72 6.22 2.20 -0.15
C PRO A 72 6.37 0.91 0.64
N LYS A 73 5.37 0.57 1.45
CA LYS A 73 5.42 -0.61 2.30
C LYS A 73 5.17 -1.80 1.41
N PHE A 74 6.21 -2.59 1.18
CA PHE A 74 6.03 -3.88 0.54
C PHE A 74 5.16 -4.75 1.44
N VAL A 75 4.15 -5.39 0.86
CA VAL A 75 3.26 -6.32 1.56
C VAL A 75 3.51 -7.75 1.07
N PRO A 76 3.37 -8.76 1.94
CA PRO A 76 3.54 -10.14 1.53
C PRO A 76 2.56 -10.55 0.42
N PRO A 77 3.00 -11.36 -0.58
CA PRO A 77 2.12 -11.87 -1.62
C PRO A 77 1.09 -12.89 -1.10
N PHE A 78 1.35 -13.47 0.09
CA PHE A 78 0.53 -14.49 0.76
C PHE A 78 0.41 -14.24 2.26
N LYS A 79 -0.51 -14.98 2.89
CA LYS A 79 -0.44 -15.26 4.33
C LYS A 79 0.62 -16.35 4.58
N ARG A 80 1.27 -16.32 5.74
CA ARG A 80 2.28 -17.30 6.17
C ARG A 80 3.40 -17.45 5.13
N VAL A 81 3.86 -16.31 4.60
CA VAL A 81 4.87 -16.25 3.53
C VAL A 81 6.19 -16.88 3.98
N GLU A 82 6.48 -16.74 5.27
CA GLU A 82 7.67 -17.19 5.96
C GLU A 82 7.80 -18.72 6.04
N GLU A 83 6.69 -19.44 5.88
CA GLU A 83 6.64 -20.90 5.94
C GLU A 83 6.67 -21.56 4.54
N ARG A 84 6.61 -20.77 3.47
CA ARG A 84 6.39 -21.26 2.10
C ARG A 84 7.65 -21.48 1.29
N VAL A 85 8.80 -20.97 1.76
CA VAL A 85 10.07 -21.02 1.02
C VAL A 85 10.84 -22.28 1.38
N THR A 86 10.37 -23.42 0.89
CA THR A 86 10.89 -24.73 1.32
C THR A 86 11.82 -25.41 0.33
N LYS A 87 11.93 -24.90 -0.90
CA LYS A 87 12.59 -25.62 -2.00
C LYS A 87 13.59 -24.77 -2.78
N LYS A 88 13.17 -23.63 -3.34
CA LYS A 88 14.00 -22.81 -4.23
C LYS A 88 14.03 -21.34 -3.77
N PRO A 89 14.84 -21.02 -2.75
CA PRO A 89 15.02 -19.63 -2.31
C PRO A 89 15.81 -18.81 -3.34
N PHE A 90 15.86 -17.50 -3.15
CA PHE A 90 16.72 -16.61 -3.92
C PHE A 90 18.19 -17.02 -3.84
N GLY A 91 18.89 -16.94 -4.96
CA GLY A 91 20.34 -17.14 -5.05
C GLY A 91 20.81 -18.58 -4.91
N ILE A 92 19.93 -19.57 -4.74
CA ILE A 92 20.31 -21.00 -4.86
C ILE A 92 20.81 -21.28 -6.28
N PHE A 93 21.88 -22.05 -6.40
CA PHE A 93 22.34 -22.54 -7.70
C PHE A 93 21.54 -23.79 -8.09
N ILE A 94 20.79 -23.69 -9.18
CA ILE A 94 20.03 -24.79 -9.76
C ILE A 94 20.86 -25.49 -10.82
N ASP A 95 20.82 -26.82 -10.79
CA ASP A 95 21.41 -27.71 -11.78
C ASP A 95 20.44 -28.86 -12.08
N PRO A 96 20.28 -29.30 -13.34
CA PRO A 96 19.40 -30.41 -13.69
C PRO A 96 19.62 -31.69 -12.88
N LYS A 97 20.86 -31.94 -12.43
CA LYS A 97 21.20 -33.17 -11.69
C LYS A 97 20.99 -33.07 -10.19
N THR A 98 21.08 -31.87 -9.62
CA THR A 98 21.13 -31.67 -8.15
C THR A 98 20.03 -30.77 -7.62
N SER A 99 19.15 -30.24 -8.48
CA SER A 99 18.03 -29.40 -8.06
C SER A 99 17.18 -30.14 -7.02
N PRO A 100 16.71 -29.44 -5.96
CA PRO A 100 15.81 -30.01 -4.96
C PRO A 100 14.46 -30.43 -5.54
N ILE A 101 14.14 -30.00 -6.77
CA ILE A 101 12.94 -30.37 -7.50
C ILE A 101 13.35 -31.01 -8.83
N GLN A 102 12.70 -32.13 -9.14
CA GLN A 102 12.95 -32.91 -10.35
C GLN A 102 11.63 -33.22 -11.08
N PRO A 103 11.63 -33.32 -12.41
CA PRO A 103 12.77 -33.05 -13.30
C PRO A 103 13.11 -31.55 -13.35
N GLU A 104 14.39 -31.22 -13.45
CA GLU A 104 14.85 -29.84 -13.62
C GLU A 104 15.44 -29.63 -15.02
N LYS A 105 15.04 -28.55 -15.69
CA LYS A 105 15.54 -28.18 -17.02
C LYS A 105 16.44 -26.95 -17.01
N PHE A 106 16.43 -26.18 -15.92
CA PHE A 106 17.19 -24.94 -15.81
C PHE A 106 18.54 -25.15 -15.13
N ARG A 107 19.48 -24.25 -15.44
CA ARG A 107 20.78 -24.16 -14.78
C ARG A 107 21.12 -22.69 -14.52
N GLY A 108 21.53 -22.37 -13.30
CA GLY A 108 21.95 -21.03 -12.91
C GLY A 108 21.50 -20.64 -11.50
N TYR A 109 21.89 -19.46 -11.06
CA TYR A 109 21.46 -18.87 -9.81
C TYR A 109 20.04 -18.32 -9.94
N HIS A 110 19.17 -18.74 -9.04
CA HIS A 110 17.77 -18.34 -9.01
C HIS A 110 17.62 -16.84 -8.66
N THR A 111 16.93 -16.08 -9.50
CA THR A 111 16.77 -14.61 -9.38
C THR A 111 15.53 -14.19 -8.59
N GLY A 112 14.72 -15.16 -8.16
CA GLY A 112 13.53 -14.94 -7.36
C GLY A 112 13.45 -15.95 -6.22
N THR A 113 12.31 -15.97 -5.55
CA THR A 113 11.98 -16.95 -4.52
C THR A 113 10.73 -17.69 -4.92
N ASP A 114 10.77 -19.02 -4.81
CA ASP A 114 9.60 -19.87 -5.00
C ASP A 114 8.86 -20.04 -3.68
N PHE A 115 7.62 -19.55 -3.63
CA PHE A 115 6.70 -19.71 -2.50
C PHE A 115 5.73 -20.85 -2.79
N GLU A 116 5.87 -21.94 -2.06
CA GLU A 116 5.04 -23.14 -2.23
C GLU A 116 3.61 -22.96 -1.68
N THR A 117 2.71 -23.79 -2.20
CA THR A 117 1.40 -24.02 -1.61
C THR A 117 1.46 -25.08 -0.51
N PHE A 118 0.57 -24.98 0.48
CA PHE A 118 0.37 -26.05 1.45
C PHE A 118 -0.41 -27.23 0.84
N PRO A 119 -0.37 -28.44 1.44
CA PRO A 119 -1.13 -29.58 0.94
C PRO A 119 -2.63 -29.31 0.78
N GLU A 120 -3.22 -28.53 1.69
CA GLU A 120 -4.66 -28.19 1.65
C GLU A 120 -5.00 -27.19 0.53
N GLU A 121 -3.99 -26.56 -0.06
CA GLU A 121 -4.10 -25.59 -1.16
C GLU A 121 -3.88 -26.22 -2.54
N ALA A 122 -3.64 -27.53 -2.61
CA ALA A 122 -3.31 -28.22 -3.86
C ALA A 122 -4.38 -28.00 -4.94
N THR A 123 -5.66 -28.10 -4.57
CA THR A 123 -6.80 -28.02 -5.49
C THR A 123 -7.64 -26.74 -5.37
N SER A 124 -7.42 -25.93 -4.33
CA SER A 124 -8.16 -24.69 -4.11
C SER A 124 -7.50 -23.47 -4.76
N ASP A 125 -8.26 -22.43 -5.06
CA ASP A 125 -7.66 -21.20 -5.59
C ASP A 125 -6.80 -20.50 -4.52
N VAL A 126 -5.57 -20.16 -4.89
CA VAL A 126 -4.61 -19.46 -4.02
C VAL A 126 -4.38 -18.06 -4.58
N PRO A 127 -5.00 -17.02 -4.02
CA PRO A 127 -4.83 -15.65 -4.49
C PRO A 127 -3.45 -15.12 -4.12
N VAL A 128 -2.82 -14.43 -5.07
CA VAL A 128 -1.55 -13.72 -4.94
C VAL A 128 -1.84 -12.23 -4.84
N ARG A 129 -1.18 -11.55 -3.90
CA ARG A 129 -1.28 -10.09 -3.76
C ARG A 129 -0.16 -9.36 -4.48
N ALA A 130 -0.47 -8.19 -5.05
CA ALA A 130 0.53 -7.22 -5.45
C ALA A 130 1.33 -6.82 -4.21
N ILE A 131 2.65 -6.87 -4.29
CA ILE A 131 3.53 -6.63 -3.13
C ILE A 131 3.79 -5.15 -2.93
N CYS A 132 3.53 -4.33 -3.95
CA CYS A 132 3.74 -2.90 -3.97
C CYS A 132 2.66 -2.24 -4.83
N SER A 133 2.50 -0.92 -4.68
CA SER A 133 1.63 -0.13 -5.54
C SER A 133 2.35 0.28 -6.82
N GLY A 134 1.64 0.25 -7.94
CA GLY A 134 2.15 0.70 -9.25
C GLY A 134 1.53 -0.08 -10.41
N SER A 135 2.00 0.20 -11.63
CA SER A 135 1.36 -0.23 -12.87
C SER A 135 1.70 -1.67 -13.26
N LEU A 136 0.72 -2.38 -13.80
CA LEU A 136 0.90 -3.70 -14.44
C LEU A 136 1.46 -3.50 -15.86
N GLU A 137 2.66 -3.98 -16.13
CA GLU A 137 3.37 -3.71 -17.40
C GLU A 137 3.37 -4.91 -18.36
N VAL A 138 3.27 -6.12 -17.81
CA VAL A 138 3.28 -7.35 -18.60
C VAL A 138 2.17 -8.26 -18.10
N LYS A 139 1.48 -8.90 -19.03
CA LYS A 139 0.54 -9.98 -18.78
C LYS A 139 0.54 -10.92 -19.99
N ARG A 140 1.25 -12.04 -19.90
CA ARG A 140 1.38 -13.00 -21.02
C ARG A 140 1.78 -14.39 -20.54
N SER A 141 1.70 -15.37 -21.44
CA SER A 141 2.29 -16.68 -21.22
C SER A 141 3.70 -16.75 -21.81
N THR A 142 4.63 -17.45 -21.15
CA THR A 142 6.00 -17.70 -21.64
C THR A 142 6.56 -19.02 -21.13
N SER A 143 7.48 -19.61 -21.90
CA SER A 143 8.25 -20.78 -21.47
C SER A 143 8.97 -20.50 -20.15
N GLY A 144 8.94 -21.48 -19.25
CA GLY A 144 9.50 -21.43 -17.91
C GLY A 144 8.59 -20.86 -16.83
N TYR A 145 7.57 -20.08 -17.18
CA TYR A 145 6.64 -19.52 -16.20
C TYR A 145 5.21 -20.01 -16.37
N GLY A 146 4.80 -20.40 -17.57
CA GLY A 146 3.38 -20.48 -17.88
C GLY A 146 2.84 -19.06 -17.92
N GLY A 147 1.90 -18.70 -17.05
CA GLY A 147 1.44 -17.32 -16.92
C GLY A 147 2.39 -16.44 -16.10
N VAL A 148 2.77 -15.29 -16.65
CA VAL A 148 3.60 -14.29 -15.97
C VAL A 148 2.97 -12.90 -16.07
N VAL A 149 3.07 -12.16 -14.98
CA VAL A 149 2.86 -10.71 -14.99
C VAL A 149 4.06 -9.97 -14.41
N VAL A 150 4.24 -8.71 -14.82
CA VAL A 150 5.28 -7.84 -14.28
C VAL A 150 4.65 -6.52 -13.87
N GLN A 151 4.90 -6.09 -12.64
CA GLN A 151 4.45 -4.81 -12.10
C GLN A 151 5.66 -3.87 -11.96
N LYS A 152 5.51 -2.58 -12.28
CA LYS A 152 6.49 -1.55 -11.93
C LYS A 152 6.09 -0.91 -10.60
N CYS A 153 7.05 -0.73 -9.71
CA CYS A 153 6.86 0.03 -8.49
C CYS A 153 8.18 0.62 -8.00
N THR A 154 8.21 1.17 -6.78
CA THR A 154 9.40 1.77 -6.19
C THR A 154 9.76 1.10 -4.87
N PHE A 155 11.05 0.81 -4.67
CA PHE A 155 11.66 0.37 -3.42
C PHE A 155 12.70 1.39 -2.98
N GLU A 156 12.60 1.92 -1.76
CA GLU A 156 13.49 3.01 -1.26
C GLU A 156 13.62 4.18 -2.24
N ASN A 157 12.50 4.59 -2.85
CA ASN A 157 12.41 5.62 -3.90
C ASN A 157 13.19 5.32 -5.19
N GLN A 158 13.68 4.09 -5.37
CA GLN A 158 14.29 3.59 -6.60
C GLN A 158 13.30 2.72 -7.38
N PRO A 159 13.28 2.80 -8.72
CA PRO A 159 12.40 1.97 -9.52
C PRO A 159 12.80 0.50 -9.44
N VAL A 160 11.81 -0.37 -9.39
CA VAL A 160 11.95 -1.83 -9.52
C VAL A 160 10.86 -2.39 -10.42
N THR A 161 11.10 -3.57 -10.98
CA THR A 161 10.05 -4.39 -11.61
C THR A 161 9.88 -5.69 -10.84
N VAL A 162 8.65 -6.02 -10.49
CA VAL A 162 8.28 -7.24 -9.75
C VAL A 162 7.66 -8.25 -10.71
N ILE A 163 8.19 -9.46 -10.72
CA ILE A 163 7.78 -10.56 -11.60
C ILE A 163 6.97 -11.55 -10.77
N TYR A 164 5.77 -11.86 -11.22
CA TYR A 164 4.90 -12.88 -10.63
C TYR A 164 4.69 -13.99 -11.65
N GLY A 165 5.34 -15.13 -11.42
CA GLY A 165 5.25 -16.31 -12.27
C GLY A 165 4.15 -17.28 -11.87
N HIS A 166 3.85 -18.23 -12.76
CA HIS A 166 2.94 -19.35 -12.53
C HIS A 166 1.51 -18.92 -12.16
N LEU A 167 1.01 -17.82 -12.72
CA LEU A 167 -0.35 -17.34 -12.50
C LEU A 167 -1.34 -17.90 -13.53
N ARG A 168 -2.59 -18.13 -13.10
CA ARG A 168 -3.73 -18.28 -14.01
C ARG A 168 -4.06 -16.92 -14.61
N LEU A 169 -3.61 -16.63 -15.83
CA LEU A 169 -3.76 -15.30 -16.45
C LEU A 169 -5.21 -14.83 -16.59
N ALA A 170 -6.17 -15.75 -16.73
CA ALA A 170 -7.60 -15.42 -16.79
C ALA A 170 -8.14 -14.81 -15.48
N SER A 171 -7.43 -15.00 -14.35
CA SER A 171 -7.78 -14.41 -13.05
C SER A 171 -7.19 -13.02 -12.81
N VAL A 172 -6.26 -12.58 -13.66
CA VAL A 172 -5.64 -11.25 -13.55
C VAL A 172 -6.63 -10.24 -14.13
N GLN A 173 -7.26 -9.44 -13.26
CA GLN A 173 -8.31 -8.50 -13.68
C GLN A 173 -7.73 -7.24 -14.30
N ALA A 174 -6.65 -6.71 -13.72
CA ALA A 174 -5.99 -5.50 -14.20
C ALA A 174 -5.50 -5.65 -15.65
N ALA A 175 -5.66 -4.57 -16.42
CA ALA A 175 -5.13 -4.43 -17.76
C ALA A 175 -3.66 -3.98 -17.72
N VAL A 176 -2.93 -4.21 -18.82
CA VAL A 176 -1.58 -3.64 -18.96
C VAL A 176 -1.69 -2.11 -19.03
N GLY A 177 -0.89 -1.42 -18.22
CA GLY A 177 -0.91 0.03 -17.99
C GLY A 177 -1.80 0.47 -16.83
N GLU A 178 -2.56 -0.44 -16.22
CA GLU A 178 -3.42 -0.12 -15.07
C GLU A 178 -2.63 -0.13 -13.76
N ASP A 179 -2.90 0.85 -12.91
CA ASP A 179 -2.31 0.95 -11.57
C ASP A 179 -3.01 0.00 -10.59
N MET A 180 -2.22 -0.66 -9.76
CA MET A 180 -2.70 -1.53 -8.68
C MET A 180 -2.17 -1.04 -7.34
N ALA A 181 -2.93 -1.23 -6.26
CA ALA A 181 -2.45 -0.94 -4.92
C ALA A 181 -1.74 -2.15 -4.30
N ALA A 182 -0.77 -1.88 -3.41
CA ALA A 182 -0.17 -2.93 -2.58
C ALA A 182 -1.27 -3.67 -1.80
N GLY A 183 -1.31 -5.00 -1.92
CA GLY A 183 -2.26 -5.87 -1.24
C GLY A 183 -3.47 -6.29 -2.08
N ASP A 184 -3.72 -5.62 -3.20
CA ASP A 184 -4.72 -6.02 -4.19
C ASP A 184 -4.41 -7.41 -4.73
N ILE A 185 -5.43 -8.17 -5.10
CA ILE A 185 -5.24 -9.47 -5.73
C ILE A 185 -4.72 -9.23 -7.16
N ILE A 186 -3.46 -9.58 -7.40
CA ILE A 186 -2.85 -9.49 -8.73
C ILE A 186 -3.27 -10.65 -9.63
N GLY A 187 -3.61 -11.79 -9.03
CA GLY A 187 -4.11 -12.98 -9.72
C GLY A 187 -4.21 -14.16 -8.77
N VAL A 188 -4.53 -15.32 -9.34
CA VAL A 188 -4.57 -16.61 -8.65
C VAL A 188 -3.47 -17.50 -9.24
N LEU A 189 -2.86 -18.34 -8.42
CA LEU A 189 -1.91 -19.34 -8.90
C LEU A 189 -2.53 -20.24 -9.96
N GLY A 190 -1.74 -20.56 -10.97
CA GLY A 190 -2.07 -21.52 -12.00
C GLY A 190 -2.23 -22.92 -11.43
N THR A 191 -2.98 -23.74 -12.16
CA THR A 191 -3.12 -25.16 -11.90
C THR A 191 -1.75 -25.82 -12.08
N GLY A 192 -1.24 -26.50 -11.06
CA GLY A 192 0.07 -27.16 -11.15
C GLY A 192 0.11 -28.20 -12.27
N GLN A 193 1.30 -28.40 -12.85
CA GLN A 193 1.56 -29.33 -13.95
C GLN A 193 0.68 -29.08 -15.18
N SER A 194 0.31 -27.83 -15.44
CA SER A 194 -0.53 -27.44 -16.58
C SER A 194 0.16 -26.39 -17.46
N GLN A 195 -0.52 -25.97 -18.53
CA GLN A 195 -0.06 -24.86 -19.36
C GLN A 195 0.02 -23.54 -18.57
N GLU A 196 -0.81 -23.36 -17.52
CA GLU A 196 -0.81 -22.16 -16.67
C GLU A 196 0.51 -22.01 -15.91
N THR A 197 1.26 -23.09 -15.72
CA THR A 197 2.54 -23.13 -14.98
C THR A 197 3.71 -23.63 -15.82
N ASP A 198 3.53 -23.83 -17.13
CA ASP A 198 4.52 -24.48 -18.03
C ASP A 198 4.98 -25.86 -17.52
N GLY A 199 4.05 -26.62 -16.94
CA GLY A 199 4.31 -27.95 -16.38
C GLY A 199 4.94 -27.92 -14.98
N GLU A 200 5.26 -26.75 -14.44
CA GLU A 200 5.77 -26.63 -13.07
C GLU A 200 4.69 -26.91 -12.03
N ARG A 201 5.12 -27.27 -10.83
CA ARG A 201 4.24 -27.43 -9.67
C ARG A 201 3.52 -26.12 -9.33
N LYS A 202 2.45 -26.22 -8.55
CA LYS A 202 1.70 -25.03 -8.09
C LYS A 202 2.51 -24.26 -7.04
N HIS A 203 2.99 -23.08 -7.40
CA HIS A 203 3.73 -22.16 -6.53
C HIS A 203 3.76 -20.78 -7.16
N LEU A 204 4.18 -19.76 -6.42
CA LEU A 204 4.57 -18.48 -6.98
C LEU A 204 6.07 -18.44 -7.14
N HIS A 205 6.55 -18.08 -8.33
CA HIS A 205 7.89 -17.52 -8.47
C HIS A 205 7.79 -16.00 -8.34
N LEU A 206 8.44 -15.40 -7.35
CA LEU A 206 8.49 -13.96 -7.16
C LEU A 206 9.91 -13.44 -7.40
N GLY A 207 10.11 -12.67 -8.46
CA GLY A 207 11.38 -11.99 -8.75
C GLY A 207 11.23 -10.48 -8.56
N ILE A 208 12.29 -9.80 -8.12
CA ILE A 208 12.31 -8.34 -7.99
C ILE A 208 13.59 -7.82 -8.61
N HIS A 209 13.49 -7.23 -9.80
CA HIS A 209 14.63 -6.70 -10.53
C HIS A 209 14.78 -5.20 -10.28
N LEU A 210 16.01 -4.75 -10.02
CA LEU A 210 16.33 -3.35 -9.82
C LEU A 210 16.28 -2.55 -11.13
N GLY A 211 15.72 -1.35 -11.08
CA GLY A 211 15.58 -0.48 -12.24
C GLY A 211 14.23 -0.62 -12.95
N THR A 212 14.13 -0.01 -14.13
CA THR A 212 12.89 0.08 -14.92
C THR A 212 12.78 -1.00 -16.00
N ALA A 213 13.85 -1.76 -16.24
CA ALA A 213 13.91 -2.76 -17.28
C ALA A 213 13.04 -3.97 -16.94
N ILE A 214 12.20 -4.39 -17.88
CA ILE A 214 11.39 -5.61 -17.76
C ILE A 214 12.34 -6.81 -17.99
N ASN A 215 12.92 -7.32 -16.90
CA ASN A 215 13.77 -8.49 -16.90
C ASN A 215 13.05 -9.64 -16.21
N ILE A 216 12.69 -10.68 -16.97
CA ILE A 216 11.99 -11.86 -16.47
C ILE A 216 12.88 -13.10 -16.44
N LEU A 217 14.21 -12.94 -16.42
CA LEU A 217 15.09 -14.10 -16.27
C LEU A 217 14.89 -14.72 -14.89
N GLY A 218 14.43 -15.98 -14.84
CA GLY A 218 14.34 -16.75 -13.58
C GLY A 218 15.70 -17.25 -13.07
N TYR A 219 16.71 -17.27 -13.94
CA TYR A 219 18.06 -17.73 -13.61
C TYR A 219 19.13 -16.88 -14.30
N VAL A 220 20.24 -16.67 -13.60
CA VAL A 220 21.45 -16.03 -14.12
C VAL A 220 22.66 -16.95 -13.99
N ALA A 221 23.57 -16.94 -14.96
CA ALA A 221 24.72 -17.85 -14.96
C ALA A 221 25.73 -17.51 -13.86
N GLU A 222 26.01 -16.22 -13.65
CA GLU A 222 27.01 -15.73 -12.70
C GLU A 222 26.37 -15.20 -11.41
N LYS A 223 26.88 -15.63 -10.26
CA LYS A 223 26.37 -15.21 -8.94
C LYS A 223 26.39 -13.69 -8.77
N GLN A 224 27.39 -13.01 -9.33
CA GLN A 224 27.54 -11.56 -9.27
C GLN A 224 26.37 -10.82 -9.92
N THR A 225 25.66 -11.45 -10.86
CA THR A 225 24.50 -10.85 -11.53
C THR A 225 23.30 -10.74 -10.59
N LEU A 226 23.24 -11.52 -9.50
CA LEU A 226 22.20 -11.43 -8.48
C LEU A 226 22.14 -10.05 -7.80
N LYS A 227 23.22 -9.26 -7.84
CA LYS A 227 23.24 -7.89 -7.30
C LYS A 227 22.20 -6.95 -7.95
N ASN A 228 21.68 -7.32 -9.11
CA ASN A 228 20.65 -6.58 -9.83
C ASN A 228 19.23 -6.98 -9.40
N TRP A 229 19.10 -7.84 -8.39
CA TRP A 229 17.85 -8.39 -7.92
C TRP A 229 17.77 -8.25 -6.40
N LEU A 230 16.56 -8.01 -5.89
CA LEU A 230 16.28 -8.05 -4.45
C LEU A 230 15.84 -9.45 -4.06
N ASP A 231 16.35 -9.92 -2.92
CA ASP A 231 15.87 -11.15 -2.29
C ASP A 231 14.49 -10.89 -1.66
N PRO A 232 13.40 -11.51 -2.16
CA PRO A 232 12.08 -11.34 -1.57
C PRO A 232 12.02 -11.72 -0.09
N CYS A 233 12.87 -12.63 0.37
CA CYS A 233 12.88 -13.07 1.76
C CYS A 233 13.47 -12.06 2.74
N GLN A 234 14.30 -11.12 2.26
CA GLN A 234 14.73 -9.99 3.07
C GLN A 234 13.58 -8.99 3.31
N LEU A 235 12.59 -8.95 2.42
CA LEU A 235 11.42 -8.07 2.55
C LEU A 235 10.33 -8.65 3.45
N PHE A 236 10.23 -9.99 3.49
CA PHE A 236 9.12 -10.69 4.13
C PHE A 236 9.53 -11.62 5.28
N SER A 237 10.79 -11.53 5.73
CA SER A 237 11.33 -12.30 6.86
C SER A 237 11.09 -13.81 6.72
N CYS A 238 11.41 -14.39 5.57
CA CYS A 238 11.25 -15.83 5.40
C CYS A 238 12.14 -16.60 6.38
N SER A 239 11.66 -17.75 6.84
CA SER A 239 12.51 -18.73 7.50
C SER A 239 13.25 -19.51 6.41
N LEU A 240 14.57 -19.32 6.32
CA LEU A 240 15.46 -20.06 5.39
C LEU A 240 16.05 -21.30 6.06
#